data_AF-A0A3D1G3B1-F1
#
_entry.id   AF-A0A3D1G3B1-F1
#
_cell.length_a   1.000
_cell.length_b   1.000
_cell.length_c   1.000
_cell.angle_alpha   90.00
_cell.angle_beta   90.00
_cell.angle_gamma   90.00
#
_symmetry.space_group_name_H-M   'P 1'
#
loop_
_entity.id
_entity.type
_entity.pdbx_description
1 polymer ?
#
loop_
_entity_poly.entity_id
_entity_poly.type
_entity_poly.pdbx_seq_one_letter_code
_entity_poly.pdbx_strand_id
1 'polypeptide(L)'
;PYQSAGDFSLPSSFDYKAITEGRRSVDQGDFAVIPVLEILHRKSNTALFKKEEAIAILRLKVLEGGAETADLDLHETVVMPLGTEGPIRSLSVLSRPRRADVTARFLAPIPPLVDRLTKAINCRTLKSTLRIDQGELFIPIGSNQGLRVDAMGVLDDPAKPVQFLSIARLEPSRTVLAPLDPYLPASSLVGRTIEFLEFKP
;
A
#
# COMPACT_ATOMS: atom_id res chain seq x y z
N PRO A 1 -26.87 14.81 -7.54
CA PRO A 1 -25.61 15.43 -8.00
C PRO A 1 -24.82 15.99 -6.80
N TYR A 2 -24.00 15.16 -6.17
CA TYR A 2 -23.03 15.63 -5.17
C TYR A 2 -21.72 15.92 -5.91
N GLN A 3 -21.35 17.19 -5.98
CA GLN A 3 -19.98 17.59 -6.32
C GLN A 3 -19.09 17.08 -5.18
N SER A 4 -18.13 16.21 -5.53
CA SER A 4 -17.03 15.87 -4.63
C SER A 4 -16.29 17.16 -4.32
N ALA A 5 -16.16 17.48 -3.03
CA ALA A 5 -15.21 18.49 -2.59
C ALA A 5 -13.85 18.14 -3.22
N GLY A 6 -13.27 19.15 -3.88
CA GLY A 6 -12.06 19.01 -4.67
C GLY A 6 -10.95 18.31 -3.89
N ASP A 7 -10.24 17.46 -4.61
CA ASP A 7 -8.98 16.87 -4.20
C ASP A 7 -8.01 18.01 -3.87
N PHE A 8 -7.97 18.41 -2.60
CA PHE A 8 -7.03 19.43 -2.12
C PHE A 8 -5.70 18.75 -1.86
N SER A 9 -5.06 18.35 -2.97
CA SER A 9 -3.65 18.00 -3.02
C SER A 9 -2.86 19.31 -2.88
N LEU A 10 -2.41 19.61 -1.65
CA LEU A 10 -1.40 20.65 -1.45
C LEU A 10 -0.10 20.21 -2.14
N PRO A 11 0.64 21.10 -2.80
CA PRO A 11 1.98 20.79 -3.28
C PRO A 11 2.83 20.25 -2.12
N SER A 12 3.56 19.17 -2.35
CA SER A 12 4.35 18.46 -1.32
C SER A 12 5.37 19.34 -0.59
N SER A 13 5.68 20.53 -1.13
CA SER A 13 6.52 21.56 -0.50
C SER A 13 5.87 22.32 0.66
N PHE A 14 4.56 22.16 0.89
CA PHE A 14 3.81 22.84 1.94
C PHE A 14 3.13 21.87 2.93
N ASP A 15 3.53 20.61 2.95
CA ASP A 15 3.06 19.67 3.97
C ASP A 15 3.72 19.98 5.32
N TYR A 16 2.94 20.54 6.24
CA TYR A 16 3.38 20.89 7.59
C TYR A 16 3.95 19.68 8.36
N LYS A 17 3.49 18.45 8.06
CA LYS A 17 4.06 17.24 8.65
C LYS A 17 5.46 16.94 8.12
N ALA A 18 5.70 17.13 6.82
CA ALA A 18 7.02 16.93 6.23
C ALA A 18 8.07 17.91 6.80
N ILE A 19 7.63 19.12 7.18
CA ILE A 19 8.50 20.16 7.75
C ILE A 19 8.82 19.90 9.23
N THR A 20 7.87 19.34 10.00
CA THR A 20 8.02 19.15 11.45
C THR A 20 8.55 17.78 11.85
N GLU A 21 8.22 16.72 11.10
CA GLU A 21 8.61 15.34 11.40
C GLU A 21 9.75 14.83 10.50
N GLY A 22 10.16 15.65 9.51
CA GLY A 22 11.10 15.27 8.47
C GLY A 22 10.42 14.43 7.37
N ARG A 23 10.88 14.58 6.14
CA ARG A 23 10.35 13.84 4.98
C ARG A 23 10.75 12.37 5.10
N ARG A 24 9.84 11.51 5.55
CA ARG A 24 10.01 10.06 5.44
C ARG A 24 9.76 9.65 3.99
N SER A 25 10.84 9.50 3.23
CA SER A 25 10.79 8.87 1.91
C SER A 25 10.60 7.37 2.09
N VAL A 26 9.80 6.76 1.23
CA VAL A 26 9.73 5.29 1.12
C VAL A 26 10.88 4.88 0.21
N ASP A 27 11.75 4.00 0.69
CA ASP A 27 12.89 3.52 -0.08
C ASP A 27 12.41 2.66 -1.26
N GLN A 28 13.16 2.65 -2.37
CA GLN A 28 12.77 1.88 -3.55
C GLN A 28 12.67 0.38 -3.21
N GLY A 29 11.55 -0.24 -3.56
CA GLY A 29 11.23 -1.64 -3.20
C GLY A 29 10.48 -1.79 -1.87
N ASP A 30 10.33 -0.72 -1.10
CA ASP A 30 9.43 -0.69 0.05
C ASP A 30 8.03 -0.16 -0.33
N PHE A 31 7.07 -0.46 0.53
CA PHE A 31 5.69 0.01 0.41
C PHE A 31 5.27 0.77 1.67
N ALA A 32 4.61 1.92 1.49
CA ALA A 32 3.88 2.59 2.56
C ALA A 32 2.39 2.30 2.44
N VAL A 33 1.78 1.87 3.54
CA VAL A 33 0.32 1.68 3.65
C VAL A 33 -0.26 2.86 4.41
N ILE A 34 -1.12 3.62 3.74
CA ILE A 34 -1.82 4.78 4.30
C ILE A 34 -3.30 4.41 4.52
N PRO A 35 -3.70 4.14 5.77
CA PRO A 35 -5.10 3.95 6.09
C PRO A 35 -5.83 5.30 6.16
N VAL A 36 -6.98 5.39 5.49
CA VAL A 36 -7.88 6.54 5.52
C VAL A 36 -9.23 6.08 6.02
N LEU A 37 -9.71 6.70 7.09
CA LEU A 37 -11.03 6.42 7.67
C LEU A 37 -11.92 7.64 7.51
N GLU A 38 -13.02 7.48 6.78
CA GLU A 38 -14.09 8.47 6.68
C GLU A 38 -15.32 7.96 7.41
N ILE A 39 -15.91 8.79 8.26
CA ILE A 39 -17.17 8.47 8.95
C ILE A 39 -18.20 9.51 8.57
N LEU A 40 -19.26 9.04 7.92
CA LEU A 40 -20.40 9.84 7.53
C LEU A 40 -21.58 9.50 8.43
N HIS A 41 -22.42 10.50 8.70
CA HIS A 41 -23.66 10.31 9.45
C HIS A 41 -24.85 10.51 8.51
N ARG A 42 -25.75 9.54 8.50
CA ARG A 42 -26.99 9.58 7.74
C ARG A 42 -28.19 9.49 8.66
N LYS A 43 -29.13 10.42 8.48
CA LYS A 43 -30.46 10.34 9.07
C LYS A 43 -31.47 10.09 7.96
N SER A 44 -32.34 9.10 8.14
CA SER A 44 -33.49 8.88 7.26
C SER A 44 -34.79 9.01 8.05
N ASN A 45 -35.75 9.73 7.47
CA ASN A 45 -37.04 9.97 8.10
C ASN A 45 -38.11 9.13 7.40
N THR A 46 -38.96 8.51 8.20
CA THR A 46 -40.27 7.99 7.80
C THR A 46 -41.36 8.76 8.55
N ALA A 47 -42.63 8.58 8.21
CA ALA A 47 -43.74 9.35 8.79
C ALA A 47 -43.80 9.33 10.34
N LEU A 48 -43.31 8.27 10.99
CA LEU A 48 -43.37 8.08 12.45
C LEU A 48 -42.01 7.81 13.11
N PHE A 49 -40.97 7.49 12.35
CA PHE A 49 -39.67 7.09 12.88
C PHE A 49 -38.52 7.77 12.16
N LYS A 50 -37.46 8.09 12.90
CA LYS A 50 -36.19 8.57 12.36
C LYS A 50 -35.13 7.51 12.60
N LYS A 51 -34.46 7.08 11.54
CA LYS A 51 -33.36 6.12 11.60
C LYS A 51 -32.05 6.87 11.51
N GLU A 52 -31.14 6.57 12.43
CA GLU A 52 -29.79 7.12 12.42
C GLU A 52 -28.78 6.01 12.09
N GLU A 53 -27.88 6.29 11.17
CA GLU A 53 -26.85 5.37 10.70
C GLU A 53 -25.52 6.09 10.55
N ALA A 54 -24.44 5.46 10.99
CA ALA A 54 -23.08 5.84 10.62
C ALA A 54 -22.64 4.98 9.43
N ILE A 55 -22.00 5.61 8.45
CA ILE A 55 -21.39 4.95 7.30
C ILE A 55 -19.89 5.18 7.46
N ALA A 56 -19.14 4.12 7.77
CA ALA A 56 -17.69 4.17 7.82
C ALA A 56 -17.13 3.66 6.49
N ILE A 57 -16.25 4.43 5.87
CA ILE A 57 -15.51 4.07 4.68
C ILE A 57 -14.04 3.96 5.09
N LEU A 58 -13.53 2.73 5.09
CA LEU A 58 -12.12 2.46 5.33
C LEU A 58 -11.43 2.28 3.98
N ARG A 59 -10.45 3.12 3.67
CA ARG A 59 -9.60 3.00 2.48
C ARG A 59 -8.17 2.68 2.91
N LEU A 60 -7.51 1.78 2.20
CA LEU A 60 -6.09 1.50 2.32
C LEU A 60 -5.44 1.88 1.01
N LYS A 61 -4.58 2.91 1.05
CA LYS A 61 -3.78 3.36 -0.08
C LYS A 61 -2.37 2.80 0.07
N VAL A 62 -1.80 2.24 -0.99
CA VAL A 62 -0.42 1.75 -1.00
C VAL A 62 0.42 2.62 -1.92
N LEU A 63 1.51 3.16 -1.41
CA LEU A 63 2.51 3.89 -2.18
C LEU A 63 3.78 3.04 -2.25
N GLU A 64 4.29 2.85 -3.45
CA GLU A 64 5.57 2.19 -3.69
C GLU A 64 6.71 3.22 -3.58
N GLY A 65 7.87 2.77 -3.09
CA GLY A 65 9.06 3.60 -3.00
C GLY A 65 9.50 4.21 -4.32
N GLY A 66 9.50 5.55 -4.38
CA GLY A 66 9.80 6.31 -5.60
C GLY A 66 8.59 6.64 -6.47
N ALA A 67 7.38 6.19 -6.12
CA ALA A 67 6.14 6.61 -6.75
C ALA A 67 5.57 7.89 -6.10
N GLU A 68 5.06 8.81 -6.92
CA GLU A 68 4.39 10.02 -6.42
C GLU A 68 2.92 9.78 -6.04
N THR A 69 2.31 8.71 -6.58
CA THR A 69 0.90 8.37 -6.38
C THR A 69 0.72 6.96 -5.86
N ALA A 70 -0.33 6.74 -5.07
CA ALA A 70 -0.71 5.40 -4.63
C ALA A 70 -1.14 4.54 -5.82
N ASP A 71 -0.59 3.33 -5.91
CA ASP A 71 -0.84 2.39 -7.01
C ASP A 71 -1.87 1.31 -6.65
N LEU A 72 -2.27 1.24 -5.37
CA LEU A 72 -3.36 0.37 -4.93
C LEU A 72 -4.27 1.13 -3.98
N ASP A 73 -5.57 1.14 -4.28
CA ASP A 73 -6.62 1.70 -3.43
C ASP A 73 -7.68 0.61 -3.18
N LEU A 74 -7.70 0.09 -1.96
CA LEU A 74 -8.72 -0.85 -1.51
C LEU A 74 -9.64 -0.16 -0.52
N HIS A 75 -10.94 -0.33 -0.68
CA HIS A 75 -11.89 0.27 0.25
C HIS A 75 -12.96 -0.73 0.71
N GLU A 76 -13.47 -0.49 1.91
CA GLU A 76 -14.63 -1.17 2.47
C GLU A 76 -15.58 -0.16 3.07
N THR A 77 -16.88 -0.44 2.94
CA THR A 77 -17.94 0.41 3.49
C THR A 77 -18.76 -0.38 4.50
N VAL A 78 -18.88 0.15 5.70
CA VAL A 78 -19.67 -0.43 6.78
C VAL A 78 -20.80 0.51 7.15
N VAL A 79 -22.02 -0.01 7.14
CA VAL A 79 -23.18 0.70 7.68
C VAL A 79 -23.46 0.21 9.09
N MET A 80 -23.41 1.13 10.04
CA MET A 80 -23.66 0.87 11.45
C MET A 80 -24.94 1.60 11.87
N PRO A 81 -25.99 0.89 12.33
CA PRO A 81 -27.12 1.56 12.93
C PRO A 81 -26.67 2.28 14.20
N LEU A 82 -27.18 3.48 14.44
CA LEU A 82 -26.96 4.25 15.67
C LEU A 82 -28.22 4.29 16.56
N GLY A 83 -29.38 4.03 15.97
CA GLY A 83 -30.65 3.86 16.68
C GLY A 83 -31.84 4.26 15.82
N THR A 84 -33.03 4.06 16.39
CA THR A 84 -34.29 4.51 15.80
C THR A 84 -35.03 5.37 16.82
N GLU A 85 -35.26 6.63 16.48
CA GLU A 85 -36.11 7.54 17.25
C GLU A 85 -37.56 7.38 16.82
N GLY A 86 -38.47 7.32 17.79
CA GLY A 86 -39.91 7.18 17.57
C GLY A 86 -40.70 7.97 18.62
N PRO A 87 -42.05 7.90 18.59
CA PRO A 87 -42.90 8.70 19.47
C PRO A 87 -42.75 8.35 20.95
N ILE A 88 -42.27 7.15 21.27
CA ILE A 88 -42.05 6.69 22.65
C ILE A 88 -40.54 6.70 22.96
N ARG A 89 -40.13 7.67 23.78
CA ARG A 89 -38.71 7.92 24.11
C ARG A 89 -37.99 6.72 24.74
N SER A 90 -38.65 5.94 25.60
CA SER A 90 -38.04 4.78 26.26
C SER A 90 -37.70 3.66 25.26
N LEU A 91 -38.58 3.42 24.28
CA LEU A 91 -38.32 2.46 23.19
C LEU A 91 -37.16 2.93 22.30
N SER A 92 -36.98 4.24 22.12
CA SER A 92 -35.83 4.79 21.38
C SER A 92 -34.49 4.63 22.10
N VAL A 93 -34.48 4.51 23.43
CA VAL A 93 -33.24 4.22 24.18
C VAL A 93 -32.89 2.73 24.08
N LEU A 94 -33.89 1.86 24.15
CA LEU A 94 -33.72 0.40 24.02
C LEU A 94 -33.34 -0.02 22.59
N SER A 95 -33.70 0.76 21.57
CA SER A 95 -33.36 0.49 20.17
C SER A 95 -31.91 0.82 19.81
N ARG A 96 -31.17 1.48 20.71
CA ARG A 96 -29.76 1.85 20.48
C ARG A 96 -28.88 0.60 20.57
N PRO A 97 -28.04 0.34 19.56
CA PRO A 97 -27.11 -0.77 19.62
C PRO A 97 -26.06 -0.54 20.71
N ARG A 98 -25.57 -1.63 21.30
CA ARG A 98 -24.50 -1.55 22.30
C ARG A 98 -23.21 -1.15 21.61
N ARG A 99 -22.36 -0.40 22.31
CA ARG A 99 -21.04 0.00 21.81
C ARG A 99 -20.23 -1.19 21.31
N ALA A 100 -20.28 -2.32 22.04
CA ALA A 100 -19.59 -3.55 21.64
C ALA A 100 -20.05 -4.08 20.27
N ASP A 101 -21.36 -4.04 19.98
CA ASP A 101 -21.91 -4.51 18.71
C ASP A 101 -21.52 -3.59 17.55
N VAL A 102 -21.51 -2.27 17.78
CA VAL A 102 -21.05 -1.28 16.79
C VAL A 102 -19.57 -1.45 16.49
N THR A 103 -18.74 -1.60 17.54
CA THR A 103 -17.30 -1.86 17.39
C THR A 103 -17.03 -3.17 16.66
N ALA A 104 -17.72 -4.25 17.01
CA ALA A 104 -17.56 -5.53 16.33
C ALA A 104 -17.91 -5.44 14.83
N ARG A 105 -19.01 -4.75 14.48
CA ARG A 105 -19.40 -4.50 13.08
C ARG A 105 -18.36 -3.68 12.33
N PHE A 106 -17.77 -2.67 12.97
CA PHE A 106 -16.72 -1.85 12.36
C PHE A 106 -15.42 -2.63 12.12
N LEU A 107 -15.03 -3.51 13.05
CA LEU A 107 -13.80 -4.28 12.95
C LEU A 107 -13.92 -5.50 12.02
N ALA A 108 -15.12 -6.06 11.85
CA ALA A 108 -15.37 -7.24 11.02
C ALA A 108 -14.76 -7.21 9.60
N PRO A 109 -14.82 -6.12 8.82
CA PRO A 109 -14.23 -6.09 7.48
C PRO A 109 -12.71 -5.80 7.45
N ILE A 110 -12.07 -5.49 8.58
CA ILE A 110 -10.64 -5.17 8.59
C ILE A 110 -9.78 -6.39 8.20
N PRO A 111 -9.94 -7.58 8.83
CA PRO A 111 -9.17 -8.76 8.43
C PRO A 111 -9.24 -9.10 6.93
N PRO A 112 -10.44 -9.23 6.30
CA PRO A 112 -10.49 -9.55 4.88
C PRO A 112 -9.94 -8.43 3.98
N LEU A 113 -10.04 -7.16 4.41
CA LEU A 113 -9.42 -6.05 3.68
C LEU A 113 -7.88 -6.14 3.71
N VAL A 114 -7.30 -6.48 4.87
CA VAL A 114 -5.85 -6.70 5.03
C VAL A 114 -5.38 -7.94 4.25
N ASP A 115 -6.18 -9.01 4.21
CA ASP A 115 -5.85 -10.21 3.42
C ASP A 115 -5.82 -9.90 1.93
N ARG A 116 -6.79 -9.13 1.42
CA ARG A 116 -6.79 -8.69 0.01
C ARG A 116 -5.61 -7.78 -0.31
N LEU A 117 -5.27 -6.87 0.61
CA LEU A 117 -4.08 -6.03 0.49
C LEU A 117 -2.81 -6.89 0.38
N THR A 118 -2.64 -7.82 1.32
CA THR A 118 -1.47 -8.71 1.37
C THR A 118 -1.37 -9.55 0.10
N LYS A 119 -2.48 -10.10 -0.38
CA LYS A 119 -2.52 -10.86 -1.63
C LYS A 119 -2.17 -10.01 -2.84
N ALA A 120 -2.64 -8.76 -2.89
CA ALA A 120 -2.35 -7.85 -3.99
C ALA A 120 -0.88 -7.43 -4.03
N ILE A 121 -0.23 -7.26 -2.87
CA ILE A 121 1.20 -6.90 -2.78
C ILE A 121 2.08 -8.13 -3.08
N ASN A 122 1.80 -9.28 -2.47
CA ASN A 122 2.61 -10.50 -2.63
C ASN A 122 2.61 -11.06 -4.06
N CYS A 123 1.62 -10.72 -4.88
CA CYS A 123 1.59 -11.13 -6.29
C CYS A 123 2.36 -10.19 -7.22
N ARG A 124 3.03 -9.15 -6.69
CA ARG A 124 3.88 -8.26 -7.46
C ARG A 124 5.30 -8.79 -7.48
N THR A 125 5.94 -8.71 -8.65
CA THR A 125 7.35 -9.06 -8.78
C THR A 125 8.22 -7.94 -8.26
N LEU A 126 9.32 -8.30 -7.59
CA LEU A 126 10.30 -7.35 -7.10
C LEU A 126 11.08 -6.78 -8.29
N LYS A 127 10.90 -5.48 -8.54
CA LYS A 127 11.60 -4.76 -9.61
C LYS A 127 12.47 -3.64 -9.03
N SER A 128 13.63 -3.42 -9.62
CA SER A 128 14.50 -2.31 -9.24
C SER A 128 15.33 -1.82 -10.42
N THR A 129 15.94 -0.64 -10.28
CA THR A 129 16.87 -0.11 -11.28
C THR A 129 18.30 -0.37 -10.84
N LEU A 130 19.11 -0.94 -11.75
CA LEU A 130 20.53 -1.17 -11.53
C LEU A 130 21.31 0.13 -11.39
N ARG A 131 22.18 0.18 -10.38
CA ARG A 131 23.11 1.29 -10.12
C ARG A 131 24.52 0.76 -9.92
N ILE A 132 25.50 1.64 -10.03
CA ILE A 132 26.88 1.35 -9.63
C ILE A 132 27.24 2.22 -8.44
N ASP A 133 27.83 1.59 -7.42
CA ASP A 133 28.47 2.26 -6.31
C ASP A 133 29.83 1.58 -6.06
N GLN A 134 30.88 2.38 -5.92
CA GLN A 134 32.26 1.91 -5.73
C GLN A 134 32.74 0.84 -6.75
N GLY A 135 32.20 0.84 -7.96
CA GLY A 135 32.53 -0.13 -9.02
C GLY A 135 31.76 -1.46 -8.95
N GLU A 136 30.88 -1.63 -7.95
CA GLU A 136 30.01 -2.79 -7.82
C GLU A 136 28.61 -2.47 -8.38
N LEU A 137 28.01 -3.44 -9.08
CA LEU A 137 26.64 -3.34 -9.56
C LEU A 137 25.68 -3.65 -8.40
N PHE A 138 24.78 -2.74 -8.06
CA PHE A 138 23.89 -2.90 -6.92
C PHE A 138 22.47 -2.41 -7.18
N ILE A 139 21.56 -2.85 -6.32
CA ILE A 139 20.18 -2.35 -6.21
C ILE A 139 19.85 -1.99 -4.76
N PRO A 140 18.96 -1.00 -4.52
CA PRO A 140 18.51 -0.58 -3.19
C PRO A 140 17.45 -1.54 -2.59
N ILE A 141 17.53 -2.84 -2.90
CA ILE A 141 16.63 -3.87 -2.37
C ILE A 141 17.51 -4.91 -1.70
N GLY A 142 17.14 -5.34 -0.49
CA GLY A 142 17.88 -6.30 0.31
C GLY A 142 16.99 -7.35 0.96
N SER A 143 17.49 -8.01 2.00
CA SER A 143 16.77 -9.08 2.69
C SER A 143 15.52 -8.58 3.43
N ASN A 144 15.45 -7.29 3.79
CA ASN A 144 14.27 -6.72 4.43
C ASN A 144 13.04 -6.67 3.49
N GLN A 145 13.30 -6.59 2.18
CA GLN A 145 12.28 -6.60 1.13
C GLN A 145 11.96 -8.03 0.65
N GLY A 146 12.46 -9.06 1.33
CA GLY A 146 12.20 -10.46 1.01
C GLY A 146 13.14 -11.05 -0.04
N LEU A 147 14.18 -10.32 -0.48
CA LEU A 147 15.15 -10.87 -1.41
C LEU A 147 15.99 -11.95 -0.72
N ARG A 148 16.21 -13.06 -1.43
CA ARG A 148 16.97 -14.22 -0.94
C ARG A 148 18.25 -14.41 -1.73
N VAL A 149 19.26 -15.03 -1.13
CA VAL A 149 20.58 -15.24 -1.77
C VAL A 149 20.48 -16.13 -3.02
N ASP A 150 19.51 -17.03 -3.07
CA ASP A 150 19.23 -17.94 -4.18
C ASP A 150 18.37 -17.31 -5.30
N ALA A 151 17.91 -16.06 -5.14
CA ALA A 151 17.11 -15.39 -6.14
C ALA A 151 17.96 -15.03 -7.38
N MET A 152 17.34 -15.14 -8.55
CA MET A 152 17.95 -14.76 -9.83
C MET A 152 17.23 -13.55 -10.40
N GLY A 153 18.01 -12.55 -10.79
CA GLY A 153 17.50 -11.35 -11.43
C GLY A 153 17.55 -11.48 -12.94
N VAL A 154 16.48 -11.06 -13.60
CA VAL A 154 16.35 -11.01 -15.05
C VAL A 154 16.29 -9.56 -15.50
N LEU A 155 17.14 -9.22 -16.48
CA LEU A 155 17.08 -7.94 -17.17
C LEU A 155 16.25 -8.12 -18.44
N ASP A 156 14.99 -7.72 -18.38
CA ASP A 156 14.10 -7.69 -19.54
C ASP A 156 14.24 -6.33 -20.25
N ASP A 157 14.72 -6.37 -21.49
CA ASP A 157 14.85 -5.21 -22.37
C ASP A 157 14.38 -5.65 -23.77
N PRO A 158 13.28 -5.08 -24.32
CA PRO A 158 12.76 -5.47 -25.62
C PRO A 158 13.77 -5.37 -26.76
N ALA A 159 14.81 -4.56 -26.61
CA ALA A 159 15.83 -4.32 -27.63
C ALA A 159 17.11 -5.17 -27.45
N LYS A 160 17.25 -5.93 -26.36
CA LYS A 160 18.47 -6.69 -26.04
C LYS A 160 18.17 -8.14 -25.67
N PRO A 161 19.13 -9.07 -25.84
CA PRO A 161 19.01 -10.41 -25.30
C PRO A 161 18.76 -10.37 -23.79
N VAL A 162 17.91 -11.28 -23.32
CA VAL A 162 17.65 -11.49 -21.89
C VAL A 162 18.97 -11.81 -21.19
N GLN A 163 19.24 -11.12 -20.09
CA GLN A 163 20.45 -11.32 -19.29
C GLN A 163 20.08 -11.68 -17.86
N PHE A 164 20.82 -12.63 -17.30
CA PHE A 164 20.64 -13.11 -15.94
C PHE A 164 21.77 -12.60 -15.05
N LEU A 165 21.40 -12.18 -13.85
CA LEU A 165 22.31 -11.71 -12.81
C LEU A 165 22.15 -12.58 -11.56
N SER A 166 23.27 -12.97 -10.95
CA SER A 166 23.31 -13.65 -9.66
C SER A 166 23.59 -12.67 -8.53
N ILE A 167 23.21 -13.05 -7.30
CA ILE A 167 23.48 -12.27 -6.10
C ILE A 167 24.89 -12.60 -5.61
N ALA A 168 25.79 -11.61 -5.66
CA ALA A 168 27.14 -11.72 -5.14
C ALA A 168 27.18 -11.44 -3.62
N ARG A 169 26.36 -10.50 -3.16
CA ARG A 169 26.25 -10.12 -1.74
C ARG A 169 24.85 -9.61 -1.44
N LEU A 170 24.24 -10.12 -0.37
CA LEU A 170 22.94 -9.69 0.12
C LEU A 170 23.11 -8.98 1.46
N GLU A 171 22.61 -7.75 1.56
CA GLU A 171 22.57 -6.95 2.79
C GLU A 171 21.10 -6.59 3.12
N PRO A 172 20.81 -6.06 4.33
CA PRO A 172 19.43 -5.78 4.73
C PRO A 172 18.65 -4.85 3.81
N SER A 173 19.29 -3.82 3.27
CA SER A 173 18.67 -2.77 2.44
C SER A 173 19.33 -2.57 1.08
N ARG A 174 20.29 -3.44 0.70
CA ARG A 174 20.94 -3.39 -0.60
C ARG A 174 21.44 -4.76 -1.03
N THR A 175 21.60 -4.94 -2.34
CA THR A 175 22.13 -6.18 -2.91
C THR A 175 23.12 -5.88 -4.01
N VAL A 176 24.26 -6.57 -3.96
CA VAL A 176 25.29 -6.54 -4.99
C VAL A 176 25.09 -7.72 -5.93
N LEU A 177 25.11 -7.42 -7.23
CA LEU A 177 24.79 -8.33 -8.31
C LEU A 177 26.01 -8.56 -9.19
N ALA A 178 26.12 -9.76 -9.74
CA ALA A 178 27.15 -10.11 -10.70
C ALA A 178 26.50 -10.66 -11.99
N PRO A 179 26.97 -10.23 -13.17
CA PRO A 179 26.61 -10.88 -14.42
C PRO A 179 27.08 -12.34 -14.43
N LEU A 180 26.27 -13.23 -14.99
CA LEU A 180 26.71 -14.60 -15.25
C LEU A 180 27.82 -14.66 -16.31
N ASP A 181 27.82 -13.70 -17.25
CA ASP A 181 28.89 -13.53 -18.22
C ASP A 181 29.95 -12.55 -17.66
N PRO A 182 31.16 -13.02 -17.29
CA PRO A 182 32.20 -12.18 -16.72
C PRO A 182 32.78 -11.18 -17.74
N TYR A 183 32.54 -11.35 -19.03
CA TYR A 183 33.00 -10.41 -20.07
C TYR A 183 32.05 -9.23 -20.27
N LEU A 184 30.87 -9.27 -19.64
CA LEU A 184 29.89 -8.20 -19.74
C LEU A 184 30.22 -7.09 -18.73
N PRO A 185 30.57 -5.87 -19.17
CA PRO A 185 30.94 -4.80 -18.26
C PRO A 185 29.71 -4.34 -17.47
N ALA A 186 29.83 -4.31 -16.14
CA ALA A 186 28.76 -3.87 -15.23
C ALA A 186 28.20 -2.48 -15.58
N SER A 187 29.04 -1.58 -16.08
CA SER A 187 28.66 -0.24 -16.52
C SER A 187 27.63 -0.23 -17.65
N SER A 188 27.62 -1.26 -18.50
CA SER A 188 26.64 -1.39 -19.59
C SER A 188 25.23 -1.75 -19.12
N LEU A 189 25.08 -2.10 -17.84
CA LEU A 189 23.83 -2.54 -17.23
C LEU A 189 23.16 -1.46 -16.38
N VAL A 190 23.87 -0.39 -16.05
CA VAL A 190 23.36 0.71 -15.22
C VAL A 190 22.12 1.33 -15.86
N GLY A 191 21.12 1.64 -15.04
CA GLY A 191 19.87 2.25 -15.48
C GLY A 191 18.86 1.25 -16.05
N ARG A 192 19.23 -0.02 -16.24
CA ARG A 192 18.28 -1.06 -16.65
C ARG A 192 17.45 -1.54 -15.46
N THR A 193 16.22 -1.92 -15.73
CA THR A 193 15.32 -2.52 -14.74
C THR A 193 15.61 -4.01 -14.63
N ILE A 194 15.83 -4.47 -13.41
CA ILE A 194 15.94 -5.88 -13.05
C ILE A 194 14.65 -6.33 -12.38
N GLU A 195 14.22 -7.55 -12.69
CA GLU A 195 13.08 -8.22 -12.07
C GLU A 195 13.54 -9.55 -11.47
N PHE A 196 13.17 -9.81 -10.22
CA PHE A 196 13.52 -11.06 -9.55
C PHE A 196 12.42 -12.10 -9.70
N LEU A 197 12.82 -13.29 -10.12
CA LEU A 197 11.95 -14.44 -10.17
C LEU A 197 12.14 -15.23 -8.87
N GLU A 198 11.09 -15.32 -8.06
CA GLU A 198 11.06 -16.26 -6.95
C GLU A 198 10.81 -17.67 -7.49
N PHE A 199 11.79 -18.56 -7.34
CA PHE A 199 11.55 -19.98 -7.44
C PHE A 199 10.92 -20.45 -6.12
N LYS A 200 9.62 -20.78 -6.16
CA LYS A 200 9.02 -21.60 -5.10
C LYS A 200 9.49 -23.05 -5.31
N PRO A 201 10.24 -23.64 -4.38
CA PRO A 201 10.51 -25.07 -4.39
C PRO A 201 9.23 -25.89 -4.16
#